data_AF-A0A2C8BKH0-F1
#
_entry.id   AF-A0A2C8BKH0-F1
#
_cell.length_a   1.000
_cell.length_b   1.000
_cell.length_c   1.000
_cell.angle_alpha   90.00
_cell.angle_beta   90.00
_cell.angle_gamma   90.00
#
_symmetry.space_group_name_H-M   'P 1'
#
loop_
_entity.id
_entity.type
_entity.pdbx_description
1 polymer ?
#
loop_
_entity_poly.entity_id
_entity_poly.type
_entity_poly.pdbx_seq_one_letter_code
_entity_poly.pdbx_strand_id
1 'polypeptide(L)'
;MKTIEVDVDEGPIVATKRFAGRQLLRWSAEDGTRSHSFRIFRTANDQFAVYARDDPNWAAISDPADDNPIWNNPKTWGGDWWRKGRRELKVFATIADMRGVLPDELVAAVGQAVEHPPVEDLDI
;
A
#
# COMPACT_ATOMS: atom_id res chain seq x y z
N MET A 1 -15.22 -3.09 -14.92
CA MET A 1 -14.42 -2.14 -14.08
C MET A 1 -15.31 -1.53 -13.03
N LYS A 2 -14.76 -1.14 -11.88
CA LYS A 2 -15.52 -0.56 -10.76
C LYS A 2 -14.98 0.84 -10.44
N THR A 3 -15.84 1.68 -9.87
CA THR A 3 -15.40 2.94 -9.26
C THR A 3 -14.63 2.61 -7.98
N ILE A 4 -13.42 3.14 -7.88
CA ILE A 4 -12.54 3.03 -6.73
C ILE A 4 -12.43 4.41 -6.09
N GLU A 5 -12.54 4.45 -4.77
CA GLU A 5 -12.34 5.65 -3.96
C GLU A 5 -11.20 5.40 -2.97
N VAL A 6 -10.24 6.33 -2.90
CA VAL A 6 -9.14 6.29 -1.94
C VAL A 6 -8.95 7.67 -1.34
N ASP A 7 -8.72 7.72 -0.03
CA ASP A 7 -8.37 8.96 0.65
C ASP A 7 -6.87 9.20 0.57
N VAL A 8 -6.46 10.42 0.26
CA VAL A 8 -5.06 10.83 0.10
C VAL A 8 -4.78 12.04 0.97
N ASP A 9 -3.64 12.04 1.64
CA ASP A 9 -3.22 13.17 2.48
C ASP A 9 -2.51 14.24 1.61
N GLU A 10 -3.16 15.39 1.47
CA GLU A 10 -2.70 16.56 0.71
C GLU A 10 -2.39 17.72 1.67
N GLY A 11 -1.20 17.69 2.25
CA GLY A 11 -0.79 18.65 3.26
C GLY A 11 -1.68 18.52 4.51
N PRO A 12 -2.38 19.57 4.94
CA PRO A 12 -3.22 19.53 6.14
C PRO A 12 -4.61 18.90 5.92
N ILE A 13 -4.98 18.58 4.68
CA ILE A 13 -6.31 18.04 4.37
C ILE A 13 -6.25 16.59 3.87
N VAL A 14 -7.40 15.92 4.01
CA VAL A 14 -7.63 14.60 3.43
C VAL A 14 -8.56 14.78 2.23
N ALA A 15 -8.10 14.39 1.05
CA ALA A 15 -8.87 14.45 -0.19
C ALA A 15 -9.25 13.04 -0.65
N THR A 16 -10.52 12.83 -0.98
CA THR A 16 -10.96 11.57 -1.59
C THR A 16 -10.78 11.63 -3.10
N LYS A 17 -9.96 10.74 -3.65
CA LYS A 17 -9.74 10.57 -5.10
C LYS A 17 -10.58 9.42 -5.61
N ARG A 18 -11.30 9.67 -6.71
CA ARG A 18 -12.16 8.68 -7.38
C ARG A 18 -11.64 8.38 -8.77
N PHE A 19 -11.60 7.11 -9.15
CA PHE A 19 -11.23 6.68 -10.50
C PHE A 19 -11.86 5.32 -10.83
N ALA A 20 -12.00 5.01 -12.12
CA ALA A 20 -12.44 3.70 -12.57
C ALA A 20 -11.25 2.75 -12.74
N GLY A 21 -11.35 1.54 -12.22
CA GLY A 21 -10.27 0.56 -12.29
C GLY A 21 -10.65 -0.85 -11.82
N ARG A 22 -9.63 -1.71 -11.71
CA ARG A 22 -9.66 -2.97 -10.96
C ARG A 22 -8.43 -3.06 -10.08
N GLN A 23 -8.56 -3.64 -8.90
CA GLN A 23 -7.39 -3.96 -8.07
C GLN A 23 -6.66 -5.15 -8.70
N LEU A 24 -5.35 -5.03 -8.88
CA LEU A 24 -4.49 -6.12 -9.33
C LEU A 24 -3.98 -6.92 -8.14
N LEU A 25 -3.44 -6.23 -7.14
CA LEU A 25 -2.93 -6.88 -5.94
C LEU A 25 -2.92 -5.95 -4.74
N ARG A 26 -2.82 -6.57 -3.57
CA ARG A 26 -2.49 -5.92 -2.30
C ARG A 26 -1.17 -6.52 -1.82
N TRP A 27 -0.26 -5.66 -1.42
CA TRP A 27 1.05 -6.05 -0.92
C TRP A 27 1.37 -5.27 0.35
N SER A 28 2.15 -5.87 1.22
CA SER A 28 2.63 -5.22 2.43
C SER A 28 4.00 -5.72 2.81
N ALA A 29 4.81 -4.83 3.34
CA ALA A 29 6.05 -5.17 4.02
C ALA A 29 6.04 -4.58 5.43
N GLU A 30 6.63 -5.32 6.36
CA GLU A 30 6.81 -4.90 7.73
C GLU A 30 8.30 -4.68 8.00
N ASP A 31 8.65 -3.59 8.67
CA ASP A 31 10.03 -3.33 9.11
C ASP A 31 10.23 -3.63 10.61
N GLY A 32 9.30 -4.40 11.18
CA GLY A 32 9.20 -4.70 12.61
C GLY A 32 8.35 -3.68 13.37
N THR A 33 8.53 -2.38 13.13
CA THR A 33 7.80 -1.33 13.87
C THR A 33 6.70 -0.66 13.06
N ARG A 34 6.84 -0.61 11.73
CA ARG A 34 5.89 -0.03 10.81
C ARG A 34 5.46 -1.07 9.77
N SER A 35 4.27 -0.86 9.24
CA SER A 35 3.70 -1.63 8.16
C SER A 35 3.49 -0.70 6.96
N HIS A 36 4.16 -1.00 5.85
CA HIS A 36 3.98 -0.32 4.59
C HIS A 36 3.03 -1.15 3.74
N SER A 37 1.85 -0.62 3.43
CA SER A 37 0.85 -1.30 2.63
C SER A 37 0.63 -0.60 1.30
N PHE A 38 0.47 -1.41 0.26
CA PHE A 38 0.28 -0.95 -1.11
C PHE A 38 -0.94 -1.65 -1.71
N ARG A 39 -1.80 -0.87 -2.37
CA ARG A 39 -2.86 -1.39 -3.23
C ARG A 39 -2.62 -0.89 -4.65
N ILE A 40 -2.57 -1.82 -5.57
CA ILE A 40 -2.21 -1.54 -6.96
C ILE A 40 -3.43 -1.79 -7.81
N PHE A 41 -3.77 -0.83 -8.64
CA PHE A 41 -4.94 -0.86 -9.50
C PHE A 41 -4.54 -0.66 -10.94
N ARG A 42 -5.19 -1.40 -11.84
CA ARG A 42 -5.23 -1.07 -13.27
C ARG A 42 -6.38 -0.11 -13.51
N THR A 43 -6.09 1.07 -14.01
CA THR A 43 -7.06 2.12 -14.29
C THR A 43 -7.74 1.94 -15.65
N ALA A 44 -8.83 2.67 -15.92
CA ALA A 44 -9.54 2.67 -17.21
C ALA A 44 -8.68 3.11 -18.40
N ASN A 45 -7.66 3.95 -18.16
CA ASN A 45 -6.72 4.40 -19.18
C ASN A 45 -5.49 3.49 -19.30
N ASP A 46 -5.58 2.27 -18.77
CA ASP A 46 -4.51 1.27 -18.84
C ASP A 46 -3.19 1.73 -18.15
N GLN A 47 -3.32 2.66 -17.19
CA GLN A 47 -2.24 3.09 -16.28
C GLN A 47 -2.33 2.34 -14.94
N PHE A 48 -1.27 2.42 -14.15
CA PHE A 48 -1.23 1.85 -12.80
C PHE A 48 -1.43 2.93 -11.75
N ALA A 49 -2.45 2.79 -10.91
CA ALA A 49 -2.60 3.60 -9.71
C ALA A 49 -2.09 2.82 -8.50
N VAL A 50 -1.14 3.39 -7.77
CA VAL A 50 -0.51 2.80 -6.60
C VAL A 50 -0.89 3.63 -5.39
N TYR A 51 -1.74 3.05 -4.55
CA TYR A 51 -2.14 3.63 -3.29
C TYR A 51 -1.25 3.07 -2.18
N ALA A 52 -0.49 3.94 -1.52
CA ALA A 52 0.44 3.59 -0.46
C ALA A 52 -0.01 4.14 0.89
N ARG A 53 0.23 3.35 1.94
CA ARG A 53 0.02 3.72 3.33
C ARG A 53 1.20 3.27 4.16
N ASP A 54 1.62 4.13 5.05
CA ASP A 54 2.51 3.81 6.15
C ASP A 54 1.65 3.82 7.42
N ASP A 55 1.66 2.76 8.21
CA ASP A 55 0.93 2.70 9.47
C ASP A 55 1.83 2.06 10.55
N PRO A 56 1.59 2.30 11.84
CA PRO A 56 2.19 1.50 12.90
C PRO A 56 1.93 0.01 12.67
N ASN A 57 2.90 -0.85 13.01
CA ASN A 57 2.69 -2.29 12.91
C ASN A 57 1.75 -2.78 14.01
N TRP A 58 0.44 -2.74 13.74
CA TRP A 58 -0.60 -3.19 14.67
C TRP A 58 -0.52 -4.69 15.00
N ALA A 59 0.02 -5.51 14.10
CA ALA A 59 0.25 -6.92 14.36
C ALA A 59 1.32 -7.11 15.44
N ALA A 60 2.48 -6.44 15.28
CA ALA A 60 3.54 -6.45 16.29
C ALA A 60 3.08 -5.86 17.63
N ILE A 61 2.23 -4.82 17.63
CA ILE A 61 1.66 -4.25 18.87
C ILE A 61 0.82 -5.29 19.63
N SER A 62 0.12 -6.15 18.90
CA SER A 62 -0.81 -7.14 19.47
C SER A 62 -0.09 -8.42 19.92
N ASP A 63 1.22 -8.54 19.67
CA ASP A 63 2.04 -9.68 20.08
C ASP A 63 2.29 -9.65 21.60
N PRO A 64 1.86 -10.69 22.35
CA PRO A 64 2.04 -10.77 23.80
C PRO A 64 3.46 -11.16 24.24
N ALA A 65 4.40 -11.41 23.32
CA ALA A 65 5.77 -11.78 23.67
C ALA A 65 6.53 -10.68 24.43
N ASP A 66 7.36 -11.07 25.40
CA ASP A 66 8.16 -10.14 26.22
C ASP A 66 9.23 -9.39 25.40
N ASP A 67 9.63 -9.92 24.24
CA ASP A 67 10.62 -9.32 23.34
C ASP A 67 10.01 -8.42 22.26
N ASN A 68 8.76 -7.97 22.46
CA ASN A 68 8.02 -7.14 21.52
C ASN A 68 8.85 -5.92 21.00
N PRO A 69 9.08 -5.82 19.68
CA PRO A 69 9.95 -4.80 19.09
C PRO A 69 9.38 -3.38 19.25
N ILE A 70 8.09 -3.24 19.52
CA ILE A 70 7.44 -1.96 19.78
C ILE A 70 7.80 -1.45 21.17
N TRP A 71 7.61 -2.27 22.21
CA TRP A 71 7.82 -1.85 23.60
C TRP A 71 9.31 -1.69 23.92
N ASN A 72 10.17 -2.49 23.28
CA ASN A 72 11.62 -2.46 23.48
C ASN A 72 12.35 -1.35 22.70
N ASN A 73 11.64 -0.53 21.91
CA ASN A 73 12.22 0.54 21.11
C ASN A 73 11.73 1.93 21.57
N PRO A 74 12.53 2.72 22.30
CA PRO A 74 12.12 4.04 22.80
C PRO A 74 11.64 5.03 21.72
N LYS A 75 11.99 4.83 20.44
CA LYS A 75 11.51 5.65 19.33
C LYS A 75 10.00 5.51 19.08
N THR A 76 9.38 4.41 19.50
CA THR A 76 7.94 4.15 19.33
C THR A 76 7.10 4.84 20.39
N TRP A 77 7.71 5.32 21.47
CA TRP A 77 6.99 5.94 22.60
C TRP A 77 6.58 7.39 22.31
N GLY A 78 7.16 8.01 21.29
CA GLY A 78 6.79 9.35 20.85
C GLY A 78 5.42 9.37 20.17
N GLY A 79 4.59 10.35 20.51
CA GLY A 79 3.22 10.47 19.97
C GLY A 79 3.14 10.57 18.44
N ASP A 80 4.18 11.07 17.77
CA ASP A 80 4.25 11.11 16.30
C ASP A 80 4.35 9.71 15.67
N TRP A 81 4.97 8.75 16.35
CA TRP A 81 5.09 7.38 15.82
C TRP A 81 3.73 6.69 15.73
N TRP A 82 2.83 6.95 16.69
CA TRP A 82 1.46 6.41 16.74
C TRP A 82 0.53 7.02 15.69
N ARG A 83 0.94 8.08 15.00
CA ARG A 83 0.15 8.65 13.92
C ARG A 83 0.12 7.69 12.75
N LYS A 84 -1.07 7.53 12.16
CA LYS A 84 -1.22 6.92 10.85
C LYS A 84 -0.33 7.69 9.88
N GLY A 85 0.54 6.97 9.18
CA GLY A 85 1.41 7.58 8.19
C GLY A 85 0.61 8.02 6.97
N ARG A 86 1.32 8.71 6.08
CA ARG A 86 0.71 9.42 4.97
C ARG A 86 0.09 8.44 3.97
N ARG A 87 -1.14 8.73 3.56
CA ARG A 87 -1.81 8.10 2.42
C ARG A 87 -1.41 8.81 1.15
N GLU A 88 -0.83 8.06 0.22
CA GLU A 88 -0.38 8.60 -1.06
C GLU A 88 -1.00 7.83 -2.22
N LEU A 89 -1.32 8.53 -3.31
CA LEU A 89 -1.71 7.92 -4.58
C LEU A 89 -0.75 8.41 -5.66
N LYS A 90 -0.01 7.48 -6.26
CA LYS A 90 0.87 7.73 -7.40
C LYS A 90 0.34 7.01 -8.62
N VAL A 91 0.41 7.64 -9.79
CA VAL A 91 0.00 7.04 -11.07
C VAL A 91 1.23 6.87 -11.93
N PHE A 92 1.40 5.66 -12.47
CA PHE A 92 2.49 5.28 -13.34
C PHE A 92 1.92 4.83 -14.68
N ALA A 93 2.55 5.22 -15.78
CA ALA A 93 2.12 4.76 -17.11
C ALA A 93 2.48 3.29 -17.31
N THR A 94 3.67 2.89 -16.87
CA THR A 94 4.21 1.54 -17.06
C THR A 94 4.81 0.96 -15.78
N ILE A 95 5.08 -0.35 -15.76
CA ILE A 95 5.82 -1.01 -14.67
C ILE A 95 7.27 -0.48 -14.60
N ALA A 96 7.85 -0.08 -15.73
CA ALA A 96 9.20 0.45 -15.77
C ALA A 96 9.31 1.76 -14.96
N ASP A 97 8.27 2.61 -15.00
CA ASP A 97 8.23 3.87 -14.26
C ASP A 97 8.16 3.69 -12.73
N MET A 98 7.85 2.47 -12.26
CA MET A 98 7.80 2.15 -10.82
C MET A 98 9.19 1.85 -10.24
N ARG A 99 10.14 1.45 -11.09
CA ARG A 99 11.48 1.05 -10.65
C ARG A 99 12.23 2.24 -10.04
N GLY A 100 12.84 2.02 -8.88
CA GLY A 100 13.51 3.07 -8.11
C GLY A 100 12.58 4.02 -7.36
N VAL A 101 11.25 3.89 -7.53
CA VAL A 101 10.24 4.62 -6.75
C VAL A 101 9.55 3.71 -5.74
N LEU A 102 9.32 2.45 -6.11
CA LEU A 102 8.70 1.42 -5.29
C LEU A 102 9.72 0.30 -4.96
N PRO A 103 9.50 -0.49 -3.89
CA PRO A 103 10.32 -1.65 -3.59
C PRO A 103 10.39 -2.63 -4.77
N ASP A 104 11.57 -3.18 -5.05
CA ASP A 104 11.78 -4.06 -6.21
C ASP A 104 10.90 -5.32 -6.16
N GLU A 105 10.72 -5.90 -4.97
CA GLU A 105 9.83 -7.04 -4.77
C GLU A 105 8.37 -6.73 -5.11
N LEU A 106 7.91 -5.52 -4.77
CA LEU A 106 6.59 -5.05 -5.14
C LEU A 106 6.47 -4.89 -6.66
N VAL A 107 7.47 -4.29 -7.32
CA VAL A 107 7.48 -4.13 -8.78
C VAL A 107 7.44 -5.49 -9.48
N ALA A 108 8.20 -6.46 -8.99
CA ALA A 108 8.16 -7.84 -9.49
C ALA A 108 6.77 -8.48 -9.30
N ALA A 109 6.17 -8.33 -8.11
CA ALA A 109 4.82 -8.83 -7.83
C ALA A 109 3.75 -8.20 -8.74
N VAL A 110 3.88 -6.91 -9.09
CA VAL A 110 2.99 -6.25 -10.07
C VAL A 110 3.13 -6.90 -11.44
N GLY A 111 4.35 -7.19 -11.89
CA GLY A 111 4.59 -7.92 -13.14
C GLY A 111 3.90 -9.28 -13.15
N GLN A 112 4.09 -10.06 -12.09
CA GLN A 112 3.45 -11.37 -11.93
C GLN A 112 1.93 -11.28 -11.92
N ALA A 113 1.33 -10.30 -11.24
CA ALA A 113 -0.12 -10.12 -11.21
C ALA A 113 -0.72 -9.62 -12.54
N VAL A 114 0.10 -9.04 -13.43
CA VAL A 114 -0.32 -8.70 -14.80
C VAL A 114 -0.30 -9.92 -15.70
N GLU A 115 0.76 -10.74 -15.62
CA GLU A 115 0.91 -11.97 -16.39
C GLU A 115 -0.07 -13.06 -15.93
N HIS A 116 -0.29 -13.14 -14.61
CA HIS A 116 -1.15 -14.10 -13.95
C HIS A 116 -2.15 -13.35 -13.05
N PRO A 117 -3.27 -12.84 -13.63
CA PRO A 117 -4.28 -12.13 -12.86
C PRO A 117 -4.79 -12.98 -11.69
N PRO A 118 -4.71 -12.49 -10.43
CA PRO A 118 -5.19 -13.24 -9.27
C PRO A 118 -6.72 -13.29 -9.17
N VAL A 119 -7.41 -12.58 -10.07
CA VAL A 119 -8.87 -12.63 -10.23
C VAL A 119 -9.15 -13.24 -11.59
N GLU A 120 -9.69 -14.45 -11.57
CA GLU A 120 -10.22 -15.15 -12.74
C GLU A 120 -11.71 -14.80 -12.88
N ASP A 121 -12.10 -14.21 -14.00
CA ASP A 121 -13.51 -14.01 -14.33
C ASP A 121 -14.09 -15.36 -14.77
N LEU A 122 -14.72 -16.07 -13.82
CA LEU A 122 -15.37 -17.35 -14.06
C LEU A 122 -16.80 -17.12 -14.59
N ASP A 123 -17.14 -17.71 -15.74
CA ASP A 123 -18.50 -17.68 -16.34
C ASP A 123 -19.38 -18.79 -15.75
N ILE A 124 -19.55 -18.77 -14.42
CA ILE A 124 -20.33 -19.74 -13.63
C ILE A 124 -21.41 -19.09 -12.79
#